data_AF-A0A0Q3VJ13-F1
#
_entry.id   AF-A0A0Q3VJ13-F1
#
_cell.length_a   1.000
_cell.length_b   1.000
_cell.length_c   1.000
_cell.angle_alpha   90.00
_cell.angle_beta   90.00
_cell.angle_gamma   90.00
#
_symmetry.space_group_name_H-M   'P 1'
#
loop_
_entity.id
_entity.type
_entity.pdbx_description
1 polymer ?
#
loop_
_entity_poly.entity_id
_entity_poly.type
_entity_poly.pdbx_seq_one_letter_code
_entity_poly.pdbx_strand_id
1 'polypeptide(L)'
;MNYENVPRSTKYEEIAIKIGQLVDEKNQSYGDAFNKSDEFLKLLYPNGVKPDQYSDMLAIVRIFDKLMRIATNKGAFEENPWRDIAGYGVLKSEG
;
A
#
# COMPACT_ATOMS: atom_id res chain seq x y z
N MET A 1 -1.93 -8.16 35.05
CA MET A 1 -0.58 -7.55 35.14
C MET A 1 -0.77 -6.14 35.69
N ASN A 2 -0.12 -5.81 36.81
CA ASN A 2 -0.14 -4.47 37.40
C ASN A 2 0.87 -3.59 36.65
N TYR A 3 0.40 -2.51 36.03
CA TYR A 3 1.19 -1.58 35.21
C TYR A 3 1.81 -0.42 36.02
N GLU A 4 1.91 -0.53 37.34
CA GLU A 4 2.32 0.59 38.19
C GLU A 4 3.82 0.89 38.19
N ASN A 5 4.64 0.15 37.44
CA ASN A 5 6.09 0.38 37.34
C ASN A 5 6.65 0.14 35.93
N VAL A 6 5.93 0.55 34.87
CA VAL A 6 6.51 0.57 33.53
C VAL A 6 7.47 1.76 33.43
N PRO A 7 8.77 1.57 33.09
CA PRO A 7 9.71 2.66 32.89
C PRO A 7 9.17 3.66 31.87
N ARG A 8 9.53 4.95 32.03
CA ARG A 8 9.25 5.99 31.03
C ARG A 8 9.72 5.46 29.67
N SER A 9 8.77 5.29 28.76
CA SER A 9 8.97 4.77 27.41
C SER A 9 10.29 5.27 26.83
N THR A 10 11.18 4.36 26.49
CA THR A 10 12.41 4.67 25.77
C THR A 10 12.07 5.24 24.40
N LYS A 11 13.00 5.96 23.79
CA LYS A 11 12.83 6.60 22.47
C LYS A 11 12.21 5.64 21.43
N TYR A 12 12.61 4.37 21.44
CA TYR A 12 12.13 3.38 20.47
C TYR A 12 10.74 2.84 20.77
N GLU A 13 10.37 2.71 22.05
CA GLU A 13 9.02 2.28 22.45
C GLU A 13 7.97 3.35 22.06
N GLU A 14 8.31 4.63 22.20
CA GLU A 14 7.48 5.75 21.76
C GLU A 14 7.27 5.75 20.24
N ILE A 15 8.33 5.41 19.48
CA ILE A 15 8.25 5.27 18.02
C ILE A 15 7.36 4.09 17.65
N ALA A 16 7.51 2.95 18.32
CA ALA A 16 6.70 1.75 18.06
C ALA A 16 5.21 2.00 18.28
N ILE A 17 4.83 2.70 19.36
CA ILE A 17 3.42 3.07 19.62
C ILE A 17 2.85 3.92 18.48
N LYS A 18 3.58 4.96 18.06
CA LYS A 18 3.14 5.85 16.98
C LYS A 18 3.00 5.11 15.64
N ILE A 19 3.94 4.20 15.35
CA ILE A 19 3.87 3.37 14.14
C ILE A 19 2.66 2.44 14.20
N GLY A 20 2.41 1.79 15.35
CA GLY A 20 1.26 0.90 15.53
C GLY A 20 -0.07 1.61 15.28
N GLN A 21 -0.25 2.78 15.91
CA GLN A 21 -1.45 3.62 15.71
C GLN A 21 -1.66 3.99 14.23
N LEU A 22 -0.59 4.41 13.56
CA LEU A 22 -0.64 4.76 12.14
C LEU A 22 -1.01 3.55 11.25
N VAL A 23 -0.49 2.37 11.56
CA VAL A 23 -0.79 1.14 10.79
C VAL A 23 -2.24 0.72 10.99
N ASP A 24 -2.77 0.83 12.22
CA ASP A 24 -4.18 0.55 12.50
C ASP A 24 -5.12 1.47 11.72
N GLU A 25 -4.87 2.79 11.74
CA GLU A 25 -5.64 3.77 10.97
C GLU A 25 -5.62 3.48 9.46
N LYS A 26 -4.47 3.09 8.92
CA LYS A 26 -4.31 2.74 7.51
C LYS A 26 -5.06 1.46 7.16
N ASN A 27 -4.91 0.40 7.95
CA ASN A 27 -5.62 -0.86 7.72
C ASN A 27 -7.14 -0.68 7.76
N GLN A 28 -7.65 0.19 8.64
CA GLN A 28 -9.07 0.54 8.66
C GLN A 28 -9.50 1.31 7.40
N SER A 29 -8.67 2.25 6.93
CA SER A 29 -9.01 3.14 5.81
C SER A 29 -8.92 2.49 4.42
N TYR A 30 -7.94 1.60 4.22
CA TYR A 30 -7.67 0.96 2.93
C TYR A 30 -8.15 -0.50 2.87
N GLY A 31 -8.68 -1.02 3.99
CA GLY A 31 -8.87 -2.44 4.19
C GLY A 31 -7.54 -3.20 4.13
N ASP A 32 -7.61 -4.50 3.89
CA ASP A 32 -6.43 -5.36 3.75
C ASP A 32 -5.75 -5.25 2.37
N ALA A 33 -5.43 -4.01 1.95
CA ALA A 33 -4.76 -3.75 0.68
C ALA A 33 -3.38 -4.42 0.60
N PHE A 34 -2.73 -4.58 1.75
CA PHE A 34 -1.43 -5.25 1.86
C PHE A 34 -1.52 -6.73 1.47
N ASN A 35 -2.40 -7.53 2.08
CA ASN A 35 -2.52 -8.95 1.72
C ASN A 35 -3.20 -9.13 0.34
N LYS A 36 -4.14 -8.26 -0.02
CA LYS A 36 -4.77 -8.30 -1.36
C LYS A 36 -3.77 -8.09 -2.50
N SER A 37 -2.73 -7.28 -2.27
CA SER A 37 -1.67 -7.07 -3.26
C SER A 37 -0.82 -8.33 -3.47
N ASP A 38 -0.58 -9.11 -2.42
CA ASP A 38 0.11 -10.40 -2.50
C ASP A 38 -0.70 -11.42 -3.32
N GLU A 39 -1.99 -11.57 -3.03
CA GLU A 39 -2.89 -12.46 -3.80
C GLU A 39 -2.99 -12.03 -5.27
N PHE A 40 -3.08 -10.73 -5.52
CA PHE A 40 -3.12 -10.16 -6.87
C PHE A 40 -1.83 -10.44 -7.65
N LEU A 41 -0.66 -10.29 -7.03
CA LEU A 41 0.61 -10.59 -7.67
C LEU A 41 0.80 -12.08 -7.92
N LYS A 42 0.36 -12.95 -7.01
CA LYS A 42 0.38 -14.42 -7.23
C LYS A 42 -0.49 -14.85 -8.41
N LEU A 43 -1.60 -14.15 -8.67
CA LEU A 43 -2.45 -14.40 -9.83
C LEU A 43 -1.72 -14.07 -11.15
N LEU A 44 -0.99 -12.96 -11.19
CA LEU A 44 -0.34 -12.48 -12.42
C LEU A 44 1.05 -13.09 -12.66
N TYR A 45 1.78 -13.37 -11.59
CA TYR A 45 3.17 -13.85 -11.62
C TYR A 45 3.33 -15.12 -10.78
N PRO A 46 2.59 -16.22 -11.08
CA PRO A 46 2.59 -17.43 -10.26
C PRO A 46 3.96 -18.13 -10.18
N ASN A 47 4.86 -17.85 -11.13
CA ASN A 47 6.20 -18.41 -11.21
C ASN A 47 7.30 -17.37 -10.91
N GLY A 48 6.93 -16.26 -10.25
CA GLY A 48 7.82 -15.14 -10.00
C GLY A 48 7.94 -14.17 -11.18
N VAL A 49 8.74 -13.12 -10.96
CA VAL A 49 8.91 -12.00 -11.88
C VAL A 49 10.33 -12.03 -12.43
N LYS A 50 10.47 -11.93 -13.76
CA LYS A 50 11.77 -11.82 -14.41
C LYS A 50 12.23 -10.36 -14.51
N PRO A 51 13.55 -10.08 -14.57
CA PRO A 51 14.07 -8.71 -14.60
C PRO A 51 13.48 -7.82 -15.71
N ASP A 52 13.22 -8.38 -16.88
CA ASP A 52 12.62 -7.69 -18.04
C ASP A 52 11.15 -7.30 -17.81
N GLN A 53 10.46 -7.91 -16.84
CA GLN A 53 9.06 -7.66 -16.53
C GLN A 53 8.86 -6.58 -15.46
N TYR A 54 9.92 -6.13 -14.78
CA TYR A 54 9.78 -5.22 -13.64
C TYR A 54 9.11 -3.88 -13.99
N SER A 55 9.34 -3.38 -15.20
CA SER A 55 8.75 -2.12 -15.64
C SER A 55 7.22 -2.22 -15.71
N ASP A 56 6.68 -3.33 -16.22
CA ASP A 56 5.24 -3.52 -16.35
C ASP A 56 4.60 -3.96 -15.03
N MET A 57 5.30 -4.81 -14.28
CA MET A 57 4.90 -5.16 -12.91
C MET A 57 4.73 -3.90 -12.05
N LEU A 58 5.66 -2.94 -12.13
CA LEU A 58 5.56 -1.68 -11.40
C LEU A 58 4.28 -0.92 -11.77
N ALA A 59 3.97 -0.77 -13.06
CA ALA A 59 2.76 -0.07 -13.49
C ALA A 59 1.48 -0.80 -13.03
N ILE A 60 1.45 -2.13 -13.13
CA ILE A 60 0.33 -2.97 -12.69
C ILE A 60 0.07 -2.79 -11.18
N VAL A 61 1.10 -2.88 -10.34
CA VAL A 61 0.96 -2.72 -8.88
C VAL A 61 0.49 -1.31 -8.53
N ARG A 62 1.02 -0.28 -9.20
CA ARG A 62 0.60 1.10 -9.01
C ARG A 62 -0.87 1.30 -9.38
N ILE A 63 -1.34 0.73 -10.49
CA ILE A 63 -2.74 0.79 -10.89
C ILE A 63 -3.63 0.07 -9.87
N PHE A 64 -3.23 -1.11 -9.41
CA PHE A 64 -3.98 -1.87 -8.41
C PHE A 64 -4.12 -1.11 -7.08
N ASP A 65 -3.05 -0.47 -6.60
CA ASP A 65 -3.09 0.41 -5.42
C ASP A 65 -4.12 1.54 -5.59
N LYS A 66 -4.15 2.20 -6.76
CA LYS A 66 -5.16 3.23 -7.05
C LYS A 66 -6.58 2.66 -7.10
N LEU A 67 -6.79 1.47 -7.66
CA LEU A 67 -8.09 0.80 -7.69
C LEU A 67 -8.58 0.47 -6.27
N MET A 68 -7.69 -0.03 -5.41
CA MET A 68 -7.98 -0.26 -3.99
C MET A 68 -8.41 1.05 -3.30
N ARG A 69 -7.64 2.13 -3.48
CA ARG A 69 -8.01 3.46 -2.97
C ARG A 69 -9.37 3.92 -3.48
N ILE A 70 -9.65 3.78 -4.77
CA ILE A 70 -10.95 4.15 -5.36
C ILE A 70 -12.10 3.37 -4.71
N ALA A 71 -11.90 2.08 -4.45
CA ALA A 71 -12.91 1.20 -3.89
C ALA A 71 -13.16 1.40 -2.39
N THR A 72 -12.15 1.82 -1.62
CA THR A 72 -12.27 1.97 -0.16
C THR A 72 -12.43 3.42 0.28
N ASN A 73 -11.56 4.31 -0.16
CA ASN A 73 -11.56 5.73 0.19
C ASN A 73 -10.95 6.57 -0.92
N LYS A 74 -11.74 6.84 -1.96
CA LYS A 74 -11.33 7.64 -3.12
C LYS A 74 -10.78 9.02 -2.73
N GLY A 75 -11.27 9.59 -1.62
CA GLY A 75 -10.91 10.92 -1.12
C GLY A 75 -9.73 10.93 -0.15
N ALA A 76 -9.16 9.78 0.23
CA ALA A 76 -7.89 9.77 0.96
C ALA A 76 -6.84 10.42 0.07
N PHE A 77 -6.14 11.49 0.48
CA PHE A 77 -5.21 12.31 -0.33
C PHE A 77 -5.84 13.30 -1.32
N GLU A 78 -5.08 14.36 -1.65
CA GLU A 78 -5.51 15.47 -2.52
C GLU A 78 -5.47 15.14 -4.04
N GLU A 79 -4.80 14.05 -4.43
CA GLU A 79 -4.62 13.65 -5.83
C GLU A 79 -5.83 12.91 -6.40
N ASN A 80 -6.09 13.00 -7.71
CA ASN A 80 -7.16 12.22 -8.35
C ASN A 80 -6.63 10.85 -8.84
N PRO A 81 -7.05 9.72 -8.23
CA PRO A 81 -6.50 8.40 -8.57
C PRO A 81 -6.79 7.96 -10.01
N TRP A 82 -7.85 8.46 -10.66
CA TRP A 82 -8.11 8.17 -12.07
C TRP A 82 -7.16 8.90 -13.01
N ARG A 83 -6.70 10.12 -12.63
CA ARG A 83 -5.68 10.84 -13.40
C ARG A 83 -4.35 10.10 -13.35
N ASP A 84 -4.00 9.54 -12.20
CA ASP A 84 -2.80 8.73 -12.05
C ASP A 84 -2.84 7.49 -12.97
N ILE A 85 -3.95 6.74 -12.94
CA ILE A 85 -4.15 5.56 -13.80
C ILE A 85 -4.04 5.94 -15.29
N ALA A 86 -4.69 7.04 -15.71
CA ALA A 86 -4.60 7.52 -17.09
C ALA A 86 -3.15 7.90 -17.46
N GLY A 87 -2.45 8.61 -16.57
CA GLY A 87 -1.04 8.97 -16.76
C GLY A 87 -0.13 7.76 -16.91
N TYR A 88 -0.33 6.70 -16.12
CA TYR A 88 0.41 5.45 -16.27
C TYR A 88 0.13 4.77 -17.61
N GLY A 89 -1.12 4.79 -18.07
CA GLY A 89 -1.49 4.28 -19.40
C GLY A 89 -0.78 5.02 -20.54
N VAL A 90 -0.74 6.35 -20.48
CA VAL A 90 0.00 7.18 -21.46
C VAL A 90 1.49 6.86 -21.42
N LEU A 91 2.10 6.86 -20.23
CA LEU A 91 3.52 6.57 -20.05
C LEU A 91 3.92 5.20 -20.61
N LYS A 92 3.02 4.21 -20.50
CA LYS A 92 3.23 2.85 -21.04
C LYS A 92 2.87 2.69 -22.51
N SER A 93 2.18 3.64 -23.11
CA SER A 93 1.85 3.60 -24.55
C SER A 93 3.00 4.01 -25.46
N GLU A 94 4.05 4.62 -24.89
CA GLU A 94 5.25 5.05 -25.61
C GLU A 94 6.37 3.97 -25.62
N GLY A 95 6.12 2.81 -25.01
CA GLY A 95 7.10 1.73 -24.79
C GLY A 95 6.95 0.54 -25.73
#